data_AF-A0A382TMZ3-F1
#
_entry.id   AF-A0A382TMZ3-F1
#
_cell.length_a   1.000
_cell.length_b   1.000
_cell.length_c   1.000
_cell.angle_alpha   90.00
_cell.angle_beta   90.00
_cell.angle_gamma   90.00
#
_symmetry.space_group_name_H-M   'P 1'
#
loop_
_entity.id
_entity.type
_entity.pdbx_description
1 polymer ?
#
loop_
_entity_poly.entity_id
_entity_poly.type
_entity_poly.pdbx_seq_one_letter_code
_entity_poly.pdbx_strand_id
1 'polypeptide(L)'
;YRILDDIIKNQNKFCGLISEFHSVDLHKTRIIKFIKELNMNLVHIHGQNIGNKSYIDKDGDPTQIEMTFSVSKNNIDDEPELPHSLDQPADRRYKEVNLIFET
;
A
#
# COMPACT_ATOMS: atom_id res chain seq x y z
N TYR A 1 7.77 10.33 7.04
CA TYR A 1 8.45 9.17 6.40
C TYR A 1 9.99 9.22 6.44
N ARG A 2 10.61 9.48 7.61
CA ARG A 2 12.09 9.56 7.69
C ARG A 2 12.78 8.19 7.56
N ILE A 3 12.13 7.13 8.02
CA ILE A 3 12.66 5.77 8.04
C ILE A 3 12.86 5.15 6.65
N LEU A 4 12.22 5.69 5.60
CA LEU A 4 12.26 5.10 4.26
C LEU A 4 13.69 5.00 3.70
N ASP A 5 14.52 6.03 3.92
CA ASP A 5 15.89 6.06 3.42
C ASP A 5 16.75 4.97 4.10
N ASP A 6 16.51 4.70 5.39
CA ASP A 6 17.18 3.63 6.13
C ASP A 6 16.69 2.24 5.71
N ILE A 7 15.41 2.09 5.36
CA ILE A 7 14.86 0.86 4.79
C ILE A 7 15.57 0.55 3.47
N ILE A 8 15.66 1.53 2.56
CA ILE A 8 16.39 1.39 1.29
C ILE A 8 17.87 1.03 1.53
N LYS A 9 18.53 1.69 2.49
CA LYS A 9 19.93 1.39 2.83
C LYS A 9 20.14 -0.04 3.35
N ASN A 10 19.15 -0.61 4.03
CA ASN A 10 19.24 -1.91 4.68
C ASN A 10 18.44 -3.02 3.99
N GLN A 11 17.87 -2.76 2.81
CA GLN A 11 16.93 -3.67 2.13
C GLN A 11 17.47 -5.07 1.86
N ASN A 12 18.78 -5.23 1.72
CA ASN A 12 19.42 -6.53 1.52
C ASN A 12 19.46 -7.40 2.79
N LYS A 13 18.96 -6.91 3.94
CA LYS A 13 18.92 -7.64 5.22
C LYS A 13 17.58 -8.32 5.51
N PHE A 14 16.58 -8.11 4.68
CA PHE A 14 15.25 -8.71 4.83
C PHE A 14 14.69 -9.12 3.47
N CYS A 15 13.73 -10.04 3.46
CA CYS A 15 13.13 -10.59 2.24
C CYS A 15 11.72 -10.05 1.95
N GLY A 16 11.15 -9.28 2.88
CA GLY A 16 9.85 -8.66 2.71
C GLY A 16 9.63 -7.52 3.68
N LEU A 17 8.66 -6.68 3.35
CA LEU A 17 8.30 -5.48 4.12
C LEU A 17 6.78 -5.31 4.07
N ILE A 18 6.16 -5.15 5.23
CA ILE A 18 4.76 -4.71 5.35
C ILE A 18 4.80 -3.29 5.89
N SER A 19 4.02 -2.39 5.30
CA SER A 19 4.00 -0.98 5.68
C SER A 19 2.63 -0.36 5.47
N GLU A 20 2.19 0.41 6.45
CA GLU A 20 1.02 1.28 6.36
C GLU A 20 1.48 2.74 6.20
N PHE A 21 0.99 3.40 5.16
CA PHE A 21 1.29 4.79 4.84
C PHE A 21 0.06 5.66 5.12
N HIS A 22 0.21 6.72 5.92
CA HIS A 22 -0.84 7.70 6.20
C HIS A 22 -0.65 9.00 5.42
N SER A 23 -1.73 9.76 5.16
CA SER A 23 -1.64 11.01 4.39
C SER A 23 -1.00 10.80 3.01
N VAL A 24 -1.45 9.75 2.33
CA VAL A 24 -0.98 9.33 1.00
C VAL A 24 -1.18 10.44 -0.02
N ASP A 25 -2.31 11.13 0.05
CA ASP A 25 -2.67 12.32 -0.72
C ASP A 25 -1.57 13.40 -0.67
N LEU A 26 -0.99 13.63 0.51
CA LEU A 26 0.08 14.62 0.71
C LEU A 26 1.49 14.12 0.37
N HIS A 27 1.67 12.80 0.27
CA HIS A 27 2.99 12.17 0.20
C HIS A 27 3.19 11.21 -0.97
N LYS A 28 2.26 11.20 -1.95
CA LYS A 28 2.26 10.33 -3.13
C LYS A 28 3.61 10.30 -3.84
N THR A 29 4.22 11.46 -4.10
CA THR A 29 5.54 11.56 -4.74
C THR A 29 6.65 10.85 -3.94
N ARG A 30 6.64 10.97 -2.62
CA ARG A 30 7.65 10.33 -1.75
C ARG A 30 7.46 8.82 -1.68
N ILE A 31 6.21 8.36 -1.63
CA ILE A 31 5.85 6.94 -1.64
C ILE A 31 6.26 6.31 -2.98
N ILE A 32 5.92 6.93 -4.11
CA ILE A 32 6.32 6.44 -5.44
C ILE A 32 7.84 6.36 -5.57
N LYS A 33 8.57 7.38 -5.09
CA LYS A 33 10.04 7.35 -5.08
C LYS A 33 10.57 6.15 -4.27
N PHE A 34 10.04 5.95 -3.07
CA PHE A 34 10.42 4.82 -2.21
C PHE A 34 10.18 3.47 -2.89
N ILE A 35 9.00 3.26 -3.50
CA ILE A 35 8.67 2.03 -4.22
C ILE A 35 9.66 1.78 -5.37
N LYS A 36 10.02 2.83 -6.13
CA LYS A 36 10.98 2.71 -7.24
C LYS A 36 12.41 2.40 -6.79
N GLU A 37 12.80 2.82 -5.59
CA GLU A 37 14.13 2.58 -5.02
C GLU A 37 14.21 1.26 -4.24
N LEU A 38 13.07 0.73 -3.80
CA LEU A 38 12.98 -0.54 -3.09
C LEU A 38 13.12 -1.69 -4.10
N ASN A 39 14.15 -2.51 -3.93
CA ASN A 39 14.44 -3.70 -4.72
C ASN A 39 13.59 -4.90 -4.25
N MET A 40 12.27 -4.70 -4.20
CA MET A 40 11.26 -5.70 -3.86
C MET A 40 10.01 -5.45 -4.71
N ASN A 41 9.26 -6.51 -5.00
CA ASN A 41 8.01 -6.43 -5.72
C ASN A 41 6.88 -6.10 -4.75
N LEU A 42 5.97 -5.21 -5.14
CA LEU A 42 4.69 -5.03 -4.47
C LEU A 42 3.83 -6.27 -4.76
N VAL A 43 3.49 -7.02 -3.71
CA VAL A 43 2.75 -8.29 -3.83
C VAL A 43 1.32 -8.20 -3.29
N HIS A 44 1.02 -7.16 -2.50
CA HIS A 44 -0.32 -6.89 -2.01
C HIS A 44 -0.47 -5.39 -1.66
N ILE A 45 -1.65 -4.85 -1.91
CA ILE A 45 -2.04 -3.47 -1.58
C ILE A 45 -3.50 -3.46 -1.12
N HIS A 46 -3.77 -2.72 -0.05
CA HIS A 46 -5.11 -2.57 0.51
C HIS A 46 -5.35 -1.11 0.93
N GLY A 47 -6.51 -0.57 0.56
CA GLY A 47 -6.91 0.79 0.94
C GLY A 47 -7.55 0.79 2.32
N GLN A 48 -7.04 1.60 3.23
CA GLN A 48 -7.53 1.65 4.61
C GLN A 48 -8.76 2.56 4.73
N ASN A 49 -9.74 2.15 5.54
CA ASN A 49 -11.02 2.84 5.71
C ASN A 49 -11.19 3.54 7.07
N ILE A 50 -10.08 3.96 7.70
CA ILE A 50 -10.05 4.58 9.03
C ILE A 50 -10.08 6.12 8.99
N GLY A 51 -10.75 6.75 9.97
CA GLY A 51 -10.74 8.22 10.14
C GLY A 51 -12.06 8.94 9.80
N ASN A 52 -13.21 8.32 10.10
CA ASN A 52 -14.55 8.79 9.69
C ASN A 52 -14.67 8.87 8.16
N LYS A 53 -15.65 9.59 7.58
CA LYS A 53 -15.84 9.72 6.11
C LYS A 53 -14.68 10.38 5.34
N SER A 54 -13.53 10.62 5.97
CA SER A 54 -12.36 11.28 5.40
C SER A 54 -11.26 10.30 4.97
N TYR A 55 -11.53 8.99 4.95
CA TYR A 55 -10.55 7.98 4.51
C TYR A 55 -10.29 8.01 2.99
N ILE A 56 -11.11 8.76 2.23
CA ILE A 56 -10.97 8.99 0.79
C ILE A 56 -10.69 10.48 0.53
N ASP A 57 -9.84 10.79 -0.45
CA ASP A 57 -9.56 12.15 -0.89
C ASP A 57 -10.59 12.66 -1.92
N LYS A 58 -10.33 13.83 -2.51
CA LYS A 58 -11.24 14.46 -3.49
C LYS A 58 -11.39 13.68 -4.80
N ASP A 59 -10.44 12.82 -5.11
CA ASP A 59 -10.36 12.06 -6.37
C ASP A 59 -10.86 10.61 -6.20
N GLY A 60 -11.19 10.21 -4.97
CA GLY A 60 -11.64 8.84 -4.69
C GLY A 60 -10.52 7.93 -4.17
N ASP A 61 -9.30 8.44 -4.00
CA ASP A 61 -8.16 7.66 -3.54
C ASP A 61 -8.13 7.54 -2.01
N PRO A 62 -7.68 6.40 -1.46
CA PRO A 62 -7.50 6.28 -0.02
C PRO A 62 -6.39 7.21 0.49
N THR A 63 -6.68 7.88 1.61
CA THR A 63 -5.68 8.70 2.33
C THR A 63 -4.70 7.86 3.13
N GLN A 64 -4.98 6.55 3.28
CA GLN A 64 -4.14 5.59 3.99
C GLN A 64 -4.11 4.26 3.22
N ILE A 65 -2.92 3.69 3.02
CA ILE A 65 -2.75 2.43 2.29
C ILE A 65 -1.83 1.48 3.04
N GLU A 66 -2.19 0.21 3.07
CA GLU A 66 -1.30 -0.89 3.45
C GLU A 66 -0.67 -1.48 2.19
N MET A 67 0.64 -1.72 2.24
CA MET A 67 1.40 -2.33 1.15
C MET A 67 2.34 -3.40 1.69
N THR A 68 2.36 -4.54 1.00
CA THR A 68 3.28 -5.63 1.27
C THR A 68 4.22 -5.84 0.09
N PHE A 69 5.51 -5.92 0.39
CA PHE A 69 6.59 -6.12 -0.55
C PHE A 69 7.34 -7.41 -0.27
N SER A 70 7.83 -8.06 -1.34
CA SER A 70 8.63 -9.29 -1.25
C SER A 70 9.72 -9.32 -2.32
N VAL A 71 10.86 -9.94 -2.01
CA VAL A 71 11.90 -10.26 -3.01
C VAL A 71 11.49 -11.39 -3.96
N SER A 72 10.39 -12.09 -3.65
CA SER A 72 9.83 -13.14 -4.52
C SER A 72 9.46 -12.55 -5.87
N LYS A 73 9.83 -13.27 -6.94
CA LYS A 73 9.45 -12.96 -8.33
C LYS A 73 8.31 -13.83 -8.85
N ASN A 74 7.76 -14.67 -7.99
CA ASN A 74 6.68 -15.58 -8.36
C ASN A 74 5.37 -14.80 -8.32
N ASN A 75 4.90 -14.36 -9.49
CA ASN A 75 3.52 -13.89 -9.64
C ASN A 75 2.60 -15.11 -9.62
N ILE A 76 1.58 -15.05 -8.78
CA ILE A 76 0.55 -16.10 -8.69
C ILE A 76 -0.63 -15.73 -9.62
N ASP A 77 -0.89 -14.43 -9.78
CA ASP A 77 -1.98 -13.88 -10.58
C ASP A 77 -1.57 -12.50 -11.11
N ASP A 78 -1.91 -12.21 -12.36
CA ASP A 78 -1.72 -10.89 -12.97
C ASP A 78 -2.96 -9.99 -12.75
N GLU A 79 -4.10 -10.57 -12.35
CA GLU A 79 -5.37 -9.88 -12.05
C GLU A 79 -5.88 -10.24 -10.63
N PRO A 80 -5.15 -9.86 -9.57
CA PRO A 80 -5.56 -10.21 -8.21
C PRO A 80 -6.92 -9.58 -7.85
N GLU A 81 -7.75 -10.33 -7.14
CA GLU A 81 -8.96 -9.80 -6.51
C GLU A 81 -8.58 -8.77 -5.43
N LEU A 82 -9.06 -7.54 -5.59
CA LEU A 82 -8.83 -6.44 -4.65
C LEU A 82 -10.17 -5.80 -4.25
N PRO A 83 -10.48 -5.68 -2.94
CA PRO A 83 -9.72 -6.23 -1.82
C PRO A 83 -9.68 -7.76 -1.84
N HIS A 84 -8.61 -8.35 -1.32
CA HIS A 84 -8.47 -9.80 -1.22
C HIS A 84 -9.51 -10.35 -0.23
N SER A 85 -9.98 -11.59 -0.43
CA SER A 85 -11.00 -12.24 0.42
C SER A 85 -10.66 -12.34 1.92
N LEU A 86 -9.38 -12.18 2.28
CA LEU A 86 -8.89 -12.18 3.66
C LEU A 86 -8.65 -10.78 4.23
N ASP A 87 -8.75 -9.74 3.41
CA ASP A 87 -8.62 -8.36 3.86
C ASP A 87 -9.75 -8.03 4.83
N GLN A 88 -9.43 -7.20 5.81
CA GLN A 88 -10.40 -6.74 6.79
C GLN A 88 -10.39 -5.23 6.86
N PRO A 89 -11.58 -4.60 7.02
CA PRO A 89 -11.63 -3.17 7.20
C PRO A 89 -11.00 -2.82 8.54
N ALA A 90 -10.09 -1.85 8.54
CA ALA A 90 -9.57 -1.28 9.79
C ALA A 90 -10.70 -0.73 10.67
N ASP A 91 -11.75 -0.18 10.07
CA ASP A 91 -12.98 0.20 10.76
C ASP A 91 -14.21 -0.46 10.14
N ARG A 92 -14.73 -1.49 10.83
CA ARG A 92 -15.90 -2.29 10.41
C ARG A 92 -17.20 -1.48 10.22
N ARG A 93 -17.25 -0.24 10.68
CA ARG A 93 -18.43 0.65 10.51
C ARG A 93 -18.47 1.28 9.12
N TYR A 94 -17.34 1.32 8.43
CA TYR A 94 -17.21 1.91 7.10
C TYR A 94 -17.04 0.82 6.04
N LYS A 95 -17.39 1.16 4.80
CA LYS A 95 -17.21 0.26 3.67
C LYS A 95 -15.72 0.10 3.37
N GLU A 96 -15.38 -1.05 2.80
CA GLU A 96 -14.08 -1.27 2.21
C GLU A 96 -13.77 -0.28 1.09
N VAL A 97 -12.48 -0.01 0.89
CA VAL A 97 -12.02 0.84 -0.21
C VAL A 97 -11.74 -0.03 -1.42
N ASN A 98 -12.51 0.19 -2.50
CA ASN A 98 -12.25 -0.46 -3.77
C ASN A 98 -11.14 0.29 -4.51
N LEU A 99 -10.04 -0.38 -4.82
CA LEU A 99 -8.95 0.15 -5.63
C LEU A 99 -9.23 -0.15 -7.10
N ILE A 100 -9.21 0.89 -7.94
CA ILE A 100 -9.43 0.79 -9.38
C ILE A 100 -8.17 1.32 -10.06
N PHE A 101 -7.55 0.49 -10.91
CA PHE A 101 -6.33 0.85 -11.63
C PHE A 101 -6.65 1.13 -13.10
N GLU A 102 -6.14 2.25 -13.61
CA GLU A 102 -6.17 2.55 -15.04
C GLU A 102 -5.09 1.72 -15.75
N THR A 103 -5.45 1.10 -16.87
CA THR A 103 -4.57 0.35 -17.78
C THR A 103 -4.03 1.22 -18.91
#